data_AF-A0A2N2NSA9-F1
#
_entry.id   AF-A0A2N2NSA9-F1
#
_cell.length_a   1.000
_cell.length_b   1.000
_cell.length_c   1.000
_cell.angle_alpha   90.00
_cell.angle_beta   90.00
_cell.angle_gamma   90.00
#
_symmetry.space_group_name_H-M   'P 1'
#
loop_
_entity.id
_entity.type
_entity.pdbx_description
1 polymer ?
#
loop_
_entity_poly.entity_id
_entity_poly.type
_entity_poly.pdbx_seq_one_letter_code
_entity_poly.pdbx_strand_id
1 'polypeptide(L)'
;MQPEDQILAFPCAFSIKVIGEDRGDYQQFVIDTMHACGVIEFGKVSSRVSTKNKYLAVTVPFTAQSREQLDAIAYALNQDIRTCYII
;
A
#
# COMPACT_ATOMS: atom_id res chain seq x y z
N MET A 1 -6.71 -22.97 -24.89
CA MET A 1 -7.21 -23.03 -23.50
C MET A 1 -6.33 -22.11 -22.68
N GLN A 2 -6.84 -20.92 -22.35
CA GLN A 2 -6.16 -20.03 -21.41
C GLN A 2 -6.45 -20.59 -20.01
N PRO A 3 -5.43 -20.85 -19.18
CA PRO A 3 -5.67 -21.35 -17.85
C PRO A 3 -6.36 -20.23 -17.08
N GLU A 4 -7.62 -20.51 -16.76
CA GLU A 4 -8.20 -20.28 -15.44
C GLU A 4 -8.07 -18.84 -14.98
N ASP A 5 -9.16 -18.11 -15.24
CA ASP A 5 -9.78 -17.16 -14.32
C ASP A 5 -9.45 -17.56 -12.87
N GLN A 6 -8.29 -17.13 -12.38
CA GLN A 6 -7.92 -17.28 -10.99
C GLN A 6 -8.88 -16.36 -10.28
N ILE A 7 -10.02 -16.93 -9.88
CA ILE A 7 -10.89 -16.43 -8.84
C ILE A 7 -9.92 -16.02 -7.73
N LEU A 8 -9.60 -14.74 -7.63
CA LEU A 8 -8.81 -14.20 -6.54
C LEU A 8 -9.61 -14.59 -5.30
N ALA A 9 -9.19 -15.65 -4.64
CA ALA A 9 -9.85 -16.18 -3.46
C ALA A 9 -9.53 -15.20 -2.33
N PHE A 10 -10.40 -14.22 -2.17
CA PHE A 10 -10.33 -13.31 -1.05
C PHE A 10 -10.87 -14.04 0.20
N PRO A 11 -10.26 -13.86 1.38
CA PRO A 11 -9.14 -12.97 1.67
C PRO A 11 -7.78 -13.48 1.19
N CYS A 12 -6.95 -12.60 0.59
CA CYS A 12 -5.60 -12.95 0.14
C CYS A 12 -4.56 -11.98 0.71
N ALA A 13 -3.43 -12.50 1.17
CA ALA A 13 -2.34 -11.68 1.72
C ALA A 13 -1.58 -10.99 0.58
N PHE A 14 -1.64 -9.67 0.57
CA PHE A 14 -0.91 -8.80 -0.34
C PHE A 14 0.09 -7.93 0.42
N SER A 15 1.02 -7.34 -0.30
CA SER A 15 1.93 -6.34 0.26
C SER A 15 2.05 -5.23 -0.74
N ILE A 16 1.67 -4.03 -0.35
CA ILE A 16 1.87 -2.85 -1.17
C ILE A 16 3.10 -2.11 -0.68
N LYS A 17 3.91 -1.67 -1.63
CA LYS A 17 5.10 -0.88 -1.38
C LYS A 17 4.90 0.49 -2.00
N VAL A 18 4.86 1.48 -1.12
CA VAL A 18 4.66 2.88 -1.49
C VAL A 18 5.97 3.61 -1.28
N ILE A 19 6.38 4.41 -2.26
CA ILE A 19 7.57 5.24 -2.20
C ILE A 19 7.14 6.68 -2.38
N GLY A 20 7.38 7.52 -1.37
CA GLY A 20 7.09 8.95 -1.45
C GLY A 20 8.05 9.79 -0.64
N GLU A 21 7.91 11.11 -0.72
CA GLU A 21 8.78 12.04 0.01
C GLU A 21 8.57 11.94 1.53
N ASP A 22 9.68 11.70 2.25
CA ASP A 22 9.66 11.59 3.70
C ASP A 22 9.68 12.99 4.35
N ARG A 23 8.49 13.53 4.63
CA ARG A 23 8.34 14.78 5.39
C ARG A 23 8.19 14.55 6.90
N GLY A 24 8.39 13.32 7.36
CA GLY A 24 8.29 12.89 8.76
C GLY A 24 6.96 12.23 9.12
N ASP A 25 5.90 12.43 8.32
CA ASP A 25 4.56 11.87 8.56
C ASP A 25 4.12 10.88 7.46
N TYR A 26 4.96 10.60 6.46
CA TYR A 26 4.55 9.82 5.30
C TYR A 26 4.14 8.38 5.65
N GLN A 27 4.88 7.71 6.55
CA GLN A 27 4.47 6.39 7.04
C GLN A 27 3.09 6.40 7.69
N GLN A 28 2.83 7.40 8.54
CA GLN A 28 1.57 7.54 9.24
C GLN A 28 0.42 7.81 8.26
N PHE A 29 0.67 8.65 7.25
CA PHE A 29 -0.26 8.90 6.15
C PHE A 29 -0.63 7.62 5.40
N VAL A 30 0.34 6.77 5.07
CA VAL A 30 0.08 5.49 4.38
C VAL A 30 -0.82 4.60 5.24
N ILE A 31 -0.51 4.45 6.53
CA ILE A 31 -1.30 3.63 7.46
C ILE A 31 -2.73 4.16 7.61
N ASP A 32 -2.88 5.48 7.79
CA ASP A 32 -4.18 6.14 7.93
C ASP A 32 -5.04 5.98 6.66
N THR A 33 -4.43 6.18 5.50
CA THR A 33 -5.09 5.99 4.19
C THR A 33 -5.60 4.54 4.05
N MET A 34 -4.80 3.55 4.44
CA MET A 34 -5.23 2.16 4.36
C MET A 34 -6.36 1.83 5.34
N HIS A 35 -6.31 2.37 6.57
CA HIS A 35 -7.43 2.25 7.51
C HIS A 35 -8.71 2.88 6.92
N ALA A 36 -8.61 4.05 6.30
CA ALA A 36 -9.73 4.72 5.65
C ALA A 36 -10.32 3.90 4.49
N CYS A 37 -9.49 3.14 3.77
CA CYS A 37 -9.92 2.19 2.74
C CYS A 37 -10.45 0.84 3.29
N GLY A 38 -10.61 0.71 4.62
CA GLY A 38 -11.18 -0.48 5.25
C GLY A 38 -10.20 -1.62 5.49
N VAL A 39 -8.89 -1.35 5.46
CA VAL A 39 -7.88 -2.32 5.90
C VAL A 39 -7.72 -2.20 7.40
N ILE A 40 -8.27 -3.15 8.15
CA ILE A 40 -8.29 -3.11 9.64
C ILE A 40 -7.04 -3.78 10.22
N GLU A 41 -6.49 -4.78 9.53
CA GLU A 41 -5.32 -5.53 9.99
C GLU A 41 -4.17 -5.43 8.98
N PHE A 42 -3.04 -4.92 9.46
CA PHE A 42 -1.78 -4.95 8.76
C PHE A 42 -0.84 -5.96 9.43
N GLY A 43 0.01 -6.58 8.65
CA GLY A 43 1.17 -7.28 9.19
C GLY A 43 2.26 -6.30 9.63
N LYS A 44 3.49 -6.79 9.63
CA LYS A 44 4.65 -5.99 10.02
C LYS A 44 4.96 -4.91 8.97
N VAL A 45 4.51 -3.69 9.22
CA VAL A 45 4.88 -2.51 8.42
C VAL A 45 6.38 -2.29 8.50
N SER A 46 7.01 -2.14 7.34
CA SER A 46 8.45 -1.89 7.23
C SER A 46 8.67 -0.63 6.41
N SER A 47 9.36 0.34 6.98
CA SER A 47 9.74 1.57 6.30
C SER A 47 11.25 1.66 6.14
N ARG A 48 11.68 2.12 4.98
CA ARG A 48 13.09 2.27 4.64
C ARG A 48 13.32 3.64 4.06
N VAL A 49 14.09 4.45 4.78
CA VAL A 49 14.56 5.75 4.29
C VAL A 49 15.55 5.54 3.15
N SER A 50 15.45 6.39 2.13
CA SER A 50 16.38 6.44 1.02
C SER A 50 17.71 7.06 1.46
N THR A 51 18.81 6.76 0.76
CA THR A 51 20.17 7.19 1.10
C THR A 51 20.33 8.70 1.27
N LYS A 52 19.48 9.50 0.61
CA LYS A 52 19.46 10.96 0.73
C LYS A 52 18.45 11.51 1.75
N ASN A 53 17.79 10.64 2.54
CA ASN A 53 16.68 10.98 3.44
C ASN A 53 15.57 11.81 2.78
N LYS A 54 15.42 11.70 1.45
CA LYS A 54 14.41 12.44 0.69
C LYS A 54 13.13 11.62 0.51
N TYR A 55 13.25 10.30 0.38
CA TYR A 55 12.15 9.40 0.09
C TYR A 55 12.06 8.30 1.14
N LEU A 56 10.84 7.91 1.50
CA LEU A 56 10.53 6.78 2.35
C LEU A 56 9.85 5.69 1.52
N ALA A 57 10.42 4.49 1.55
CA ALA A 57 9.78 3.30 1.02
C ALA A 57 9.05 2.58 2.15
N VAL A 58 7.72 2.63 2.15
CA VAL A 58 6.85 1.98 3.13
C VAL A 58 6.27 0.71 2.50
N THR A 59 6.56 -0.44 3.09
CA THR A 59 5.96 -1.73 2.71
C THR A 59 4.95 -2.10 3.77
N VAL A 60 3.68 -2.20 3.37
CA VAL A 60 2.59 -2.61 4.24
C VAL A 60 2.04 -3.95 3.74
N PRO A 61 2.31 -5.05 4.46
CA PRO A 61 1.61 -6.30 4.24
C PRO A 61 0.20 -6.20 4.83
N PHE A 62 -0.82 -6.57 4.06
CA PHE A 62 -2.21 -6.58 4.48
C PHE A 62 -3.02 -7.66 3.77
N THR A 63 -4.17 -7.99 4.32
CA THR A 63 -5.08 -8.96 3.72
C THR A 63 -6.10 -8.23 2.87
N ALA A 64 -5.98 -8.35 1.55
CA ALA A 64 -6.97 -7.80 0.63
C ALA A 64 -8.25 -8.64 0.69
N GLN A 65 -9.39 -7.97 0.83
CA GLN A 65 -10.71 -8.62 0.79
C GLN A 65 -11.36 -8.56 -0.59
N SER A 66 -10.91 -7.66 -1.46
CA SER A 66 -11.46 -7.49 -2.80
C SER A 66 -10.47 -6.75 -3.70
N ARG A 67 -10.61 -6.91 -5.02
CA ARG A 67 -9.80 -6.15 -5.99
C ARG A 67 -10.10 -4.64 -5.92
N GLU A 68 -11.35 -4.28 -5.69
CA GLU A 68 -11.76 -2.88 -5.52
C GLU A 68 -11.09 -2.21 -4.32
N GLN A 69 -10.87 -2.97 -3.23
CA GLN A 69 -10.14 -2.46 -2.06
C GLN A 69 -8.68 -2.14 -2.42
N LEU A 70 -8.01 -3.01 -3.18
CA LEU A 70 -6.64 -2.77 -3.66
C LEU A 70 -6.57 -1.51 -4.52
N ASP A 71 -7.51 -1.36 -5.45
CA ASP A 71 -7.57 -0.20 -6.34
C ASP A 71 -7.84 1.09 -5.57
N ALA A 72 -8.79 1.06 -4.62
CA ALA A 72 -9.08 2.20 -3.75
C ALA A 72 -7.87 2.64 -2.92
N ILE A 73 -7.12 1.68 -2.35
CA ILE A 73 -5.89 1.96 -1.60
C ILE A 73 -4.84 2.60 -2.53
N ALA A 74 -4.57 1.97 -3.68
CA ALA A 74 -3.59 2.46 -4.64
C ALA A 74 -3.96 3.87 -5.14
N TYR A 75 -5.24 4.10 -5.44
CA TYR A 75 -5.77 5.39 -5.87
C TYR A 75 -5.61 6.46 -4.78
N ALA A 76 -6.04 6.18 -3.54
CA ALA A 76 -5.94 7.11 -2.43
C ALA A 76 -4.49 7.48 -2.10
N LEU A 77 -3.57 6.51 -2.15
CA LEU A 77 -2.14 6.74 -1.96
C LEU A 77 -1.54 7.57 -3.10
N ASN A 78 -1.99 7.35 -4.35
CA ASN A 78 -1.51 8.08 -5.52
C ASN A 78 -2.02 9.54 -5.56
N GLN A 79 -3.17 9.83 -4.95
CA GLN A 79 -3.67 11.20 -4.84
C GLN A 79 -2.76 12.13 -4.03
N ASP A 80 -1.91 11.58 -3.15
CA ASP A 80 -0.94 12.38 -2.42
C ASP A 80 0.25 12.76 -3.30
N ILE A 81 0.51 14.06 -3.43
CA ILE A 81 1.59 14.60 -4.27
C ILE A 81 2.99 14.13 -3.85
N ARG A 82 3.17 13.65 -2.61
CA ARG A 82 4.45 13.11 -2.14
C ARG A 82 4.69 11.71 -2.68
N THR A 83 3.64 10.98 -3.05
CA THR A 83 3.75 9.62 -3.60
C THR A 83 4.37 9.67 -4.99
N CYS A 84 5.53 9.04 -5.12
CA CYS A 84 6.26 8.95 -6.38
C CYS A 84 6.00 7.61 -7.07
N TYR A 85 5.86 6.52 -6.31
CA TYR A 85 5.74 5.18 -6.86
C TYR A 85 4.97 4.23 -5.95
N ILE A 86 4.20 3.32 -6.54
CA ILE A 86 3.43 2.27 -5.85
C ILE A 86 3.73 0.95 -6.57
N ILE A 87 4.07 -0.09 -5.80
CA ILE A 87 4.45 -1.45 -6.27
C ILE A 87 3.64 -2.49 -5.51
#